data_AF-A0A947WU62-F1
#
_entry.id   AF-A0A947WU62-F1
#
_cell.length_a   1.000
_cell.length_b   1.000
_cell.length_c   1.000
_cell.angle_alpha   90.00
_cell.angle_beta   90.00
_cell.angle_gamma   90.00
#
_symmetry.space_group_name_H-M   'P 1'
#
loop_
_entity.id
_entity.type
_entity.pdbx_description
1 polymer ?
#
loop_
_entity_poly.entity_id
_entity_poly.type
_entity_poly.pdbx_seq_one_letter_code
_entity_poly.pdbx_strand_id
1 'polypeptide(L)'
;MDAKERIIVALDTSDINYACELVEKLKPHVGCFKVGLELMTTIDAALWATNDTRAYINFQLVRYLYDLLGRNYLRDGKLHDIQNTVVGAVRATSNLGPKFFTIHALSGIDTVLQAVSYKGDSKLLVVTVLTSLEFGDLWNMGLGRCFNPGCKKYETREWEEKFVADLVAHMARWSYSCGADGVVCSPQELPLLEGYSGLKVTPGIRPEWAQEDEQKRIMTPREAILRGADYLAIGRPITNPPPHIGTPVDAVQLIIEEIEEVSSL
;
A
#
# COMPACT_ATOMS: atom_id res chain seq x y z
N MET A 1 8.22 -12.35 -12.80
CA MET A 1 7.72 -10.98 -12.97
C MET A 1 8.94 -10.09 -13.03
N ASP A 2 9.01 -9.22 -14.04
CA ASP A 2 10.08 -8.24 -14.22
C ASP A 2 10.19 -7.34 -12.97
N ALA A 3 11.41 -6.92 -12.60
CA ALA A 3 11.68 -6.18 -11.37
C ALA A 3 10.89 -4.87 -11.32
N LYS A 4 10.86 -4.13 -12.43
CA LYS A 4 10.09 -2.88 -12.53
C LYS A 4 8.59 -3.06 -12.29
N GLU A 5 8.02 -4.21 -12.70
CA GLU A 5 6.59 -4.48 -12.58
C GLU A 5 6.14 -4.67 -11.13
N ARG A 6 7.09 -4.95 -10.24
CA ARG A 6 6.87 -5.10 -8.79
C ARG A 6 6.85 -3.76 -8.06
N ILE A 7 7.33 -2.67 -8.67
CA ILE A 7 7.44 -1.37 -8.00
C ILE A 7 6.12 -0.61 -8.11
N ILE A 8 5.61 -0.14 -6.97
CA ILE A 8 4.49 0.79 -6.84
C ILE A 8 5.03 2.11 -6.26
N VAL A 9 5.04 3.18 -7.06
CA VAL A 9 5.53 4.49 -6.61
C VAL A 9 4.42 5.24 -5.87
N ALA A 10 4.68 5.65 -4.62
CA ALA A 10 3.72 6.43 -3.84
C ALA A 10 3.71 7.91 -4.23
N LEU A 11 2.59 8.37 -4.80
CA LEU A 11 2.34 9.77 -5.11
C LEU A 11 1.79 10.49 -3.86
N ASP A 12 2.60 10.52 -2.80
CA ASP A 12 2.26 11.18 -1.54
C ASP A 12 2.68 12.66 -1.64
N THR A 13 1.79 13.46 -2.23
CA THR A 13 2.01 14.89 -2.47
C THR A 13 0.69 15.66 -2.50
N SER A 14 0.76 16.94 -2.15
CA SER A 14 -0.31 17.93 -2.24
C SER A 14 -0.24 18.80 -3.50
N ASP A 15 0.65 18.46 -4.45
CA ASP A 15 0.75 19.13 -5.75
C ASP A 15 0.41 18.16 -6.90
N ILE A 16 -0.74 18.40 -7.54
CA ILE A 16 -1.23 17.56 -8.65
C ILE A 16 -0.31 17.70 -9.88
N ASN A 17 0.31 18.85 -10.13
CA ASN A 17 1.25 19.01 -11.26
C ASN A 17 2.49 18.16 -11.02
N TYR A 18 3.04 18.21 -9.81
CA TYR A 18 4.18 17.39 -9.44
C TYR A 18 3.85 15.88 -9.53
N ALA A 19 2.64 15.48 -9.15
CA ALA A 19 2.17 14.11 -9.38
C ALA A 19 2.17 13.72 -10.86
N CYS A 20 1.66 14.59 -11.75
CA CYS A 20 1.71 14.37 -13.21
C CYS A 20 3.15 14.22 -13.71
N GLU A 21 4.06 15.11 -13.32
CA GLU A 21 5.46 15.06 -13.72
C GLU A 21 6.15 13.76 -13.29
N LEU A 22 5.90 13.29 -12.07
CA LEU A 22 6.42 12.02 -11.58
C LEU A 22 5.89 10.85 -12.41
N VAL A 23 4.59 10.83 -12.72
CA VAL A 23 3.99 9.76 -13.53
C VAL A 23 4.59 9.74 -14.94
N GLU A 24 4.73 10.89 -15.59
CA GLU A 24 5.34 10.99 -16.93
C GLU A 24 6.75 10.42 -16.96
N LYS A 25 7.58 10.83 -15.99
CA LYS A 25 8.99 10.42 -15.91
C LYS A 25 9.13 8.94 -15.57
N LEU A 26 8.32 8.42 -14.65
CA LEU A 26 8.51 7.10 -14.06
C LEU A 26 7.70 5.99 -14.74
N LYS A 27 6.63 6.30 -15.47
CA LYS A 27 5.74 5.31 -16.11
C LYS A 27 6.47 4.26 -16.98
N PRO A 28 7.55 4.58 -17.70
CA PRO A 28 8.31 3.56 -18.45
C PRO A 28 9.09 2.57 -17.55
N HIS A 29 9.33 2.94 -16.29
CA HIS A 29 10.27 2.31 -15.37
C HIS A 29 9.61 1.62 -14.17
N VAL A 30 8.29 1.68 -14.00
CA VAL A 30 7.57 1.06 -12.87
C VAL A 30 6.24 0.46 -13.31
N GLY A 31 5.78 -0.58 -12.61
CA GLY A 31 4.55 -1.30 -12.95
C GLY A 31 3.25 -0.68 -12.41
N CYS A 32 3.35 0.28 -11.48
CA CYS A 32 2.19 0.87 -10.83
C CYS A 32 2.53 2.18 -10.10
N PHE A 33 1.51 3.01 -9.87
CA PHE A 33 1.56 4.16 -8.95
C PHE A 33 0.52 4.01 -7.85
N LYS A 34 0.75 4.59 -6.67
CA LYS A 34 -0.22 4.61 -5.58
C LYS A 34 -0.75 6.03 -5.41
N VAL A 35 -2.05 6.19 -5.60
CA VAL A 35 -2.79 7.39 -5.21
C VAL A 35 -3.26 7.16 -3.78
N GLY A 36 -2.66 7.87 -2.82
CA GLY A 36 -2.98 7.77 -1.39
C GLY A 36 -3.90 8.89 -0.90
N LEU A 37 -4.24 8.88 0.39
CA LEU A 37 -5.17 9.83 1.00
C LEU A 37 -4.78 11.30 0.78
N GLU A 38 -3.49 11.65 0.83
CA GLU A 38 -3.03 13.03 0.61
C GLU A 38 -3.41 13.53 -0.79
N LEU A 39 -3.03 12.79 -1.84
CA LEU A 39 -3.35 13.17 -3.22
C LEU A 39 -4.85 13.08 -3.51
N MET A 40 -5.56 12.08 -2.97
CA MET A 40 -7.03 12.02 -3.09
C MET A 40 -7.69 13.27 -2.51
N THR A 41 -7.31 13.65 -1.29
CA THR A 41 -7.89 14.82 -0.60
C THR A 41 -7.50 16.12 -1.31
N THR A 42 -6.28 16.20 -1.82
CA THR A 42 -5.81 17.31 -2.66
C THR A 42 -6.67 17.47 -3.91
N ILE A 43 -6.96 16.37 -4.59
CA ILE A 43 -7.84 16.37 -5.77
C ILE A 43 -9.25 16.85 -5.40
N ASP A 44 -9.82 16.31 -4.32
CA ASP A 44 -11.17 16.70 -3.87
C ASP A 44 -11.23 18.20 -3.54
N ALA A 45 -10.23 18.72 -2.82
CA ALA A 45 -10.12 20.13 -2.50
C ALA A 45 -9.92 21.01 -3.74
N ALA A 46 -9.11 20.57 -4.71
CA ALA A 46 -8.86 21.29 -5.95
C ALA A 46 -10.12 21.38 -6.82
N LEU A 47 -10.97 20.34 -6.83
CA LEU A 47 -12.23 20.34 -7.56
C LEU A 47 -13.32 21.17 -6.88
N TRP A 48 -13.26 21.32 -5.55
CA TRP A 48 -14.17 22.18 -4.79
C TRP A 48 -13.84 23.68 -4.89
N ALA A 49 -12.61 24.03 -5.28
CA ALA A 49 -12.12 25.40 -5.30
C ALA A 49 -12.80 26.31 -6.36
N THR A 50 -13.99 26.83 -6.01
CA THR A 50 -14.73 28.01 -6.52
C THR A 50 -15.12 28.10 -8.02
N ASN A 51 -16.18 28.89 -8.30
CA ASN A 51 -16.91 29.01 -9.57
C ASN A 51 -16.18 29.75 -10.71
N ASP A 52 -14.89 29.48 -10.95
CA ASP A 52 -14.11 30.18 -11.99
C ASP A 52 -13.24 29.24 -12.87
N THR A 53 -12.38 29.85 -13.68
CA THR A 53 -11.42 29.19 -14.57
C THR A 53 -10.49 28.19 -13.85
N ARG A 54 -10.22 28.36 -12.55
CA ARG A 54 -9.34 27.46 -11.78
C ARG A 54 -9.97 26.10 -11.57
N ALA A 55 -11.28 26.02 -11.29
CA ALA A 55 -11.97 24.75 -11.19
C ALA A 55 -11.91 23.96 -12.51
N TYR A 56 -12.04 24.66 -13.65
CA TYR A 56 -11.87 24.05 -14.97
C TYR A 56 -10.43 23.53 -15.18
N ILE A 57 -9.42 24.35 -14.88
CA ILE A 57 -8.01 23.95 -15.00
C ILE A 57 -7.70 22.74 -14.10
N ASN A 58 -8.15 22.78 -12.84
CA ASN A 58 -7.97 21.68 -11.89
C ASN A 58 -8.65 20.40 -12.39
N PHE A 59 -9.86 20.51 -12.94
CA PHE A 59 -10.53 19.36 -13.55
C PHE A 59 -9.73 18.78 -14.72
N GLN A 60 -9.20 19.62 -15.62
CA GLN A 60 -8.35 19.15 -16.72
C GLN A 60 -7.08 18.49 -16.22
N LEU A 61 -6.44 19.04 -15.19
CA LEU A 61 -5.23 18.49 -14.61
C LEU A 61 -5.47 17.14 -13.93
N VAL A 62 -6.58 17.00 -13.19
CA VAL A 62 -6.99 15.71 -12.59
C VAL A 62 -7.27 14.67 -13.67
N ARG A 63 -7.97 15.06 -14.75
CA ARG A 63 -8.19 14.17 -15.90
C ARG A 63 -6.88 13.72 -16.52
N TYR A 64 -5.97 14.67 -16.75
CA TYR A 64 -4.66 14.39 -17.30
C TYR A 64 -3.87 13.39 -16.43
N LEU A 65 -3.86 13.57 -15.11
CA LEU A 65 -3.23 12.62 -14.18
C LEU A 65 -3.80 11.20 -14.35
N TYR A 66 -5.12 11.04 -14.36
CA TYR A 66 -5.73 9.72 -14.51
C TYR A 66 -5.54 9.12 -15.92
N ASP A 67 -5.47 9.94 -16.97
CA ASP A 67 -5.13 9.48 -18.33
C ASP A 67 -3.68 8.98 -18.39
N LEU A 68 -2.75 9.68 -17.73
CA LEU A 68 -1.36 9.24 -17.58
C LEU A 68 -1.27 7.91 -16.82
N LEU A 69 -1.99 7.77 -15.71
CA LEU A 69 -2.02 6.54 -14.91
C LEU A 69 -2.64 5.36 -15.67
N GLY A 70 -3.68 5.62 -16.47
CA GLY A 70 -4.52 4.58 -17.06
C GLY A 70 -5.07 3.65 -15.98
N ARG A 71 -4.95 2.33 -16.17
CA ARG A 71 -5.33 1.35 -15.14
C ARG A 71 -4.21 1.04 -14.14
N ASN A 72 -2.96 1.46 -14.38
CA ASN A 72 -1.80 1.06 -13.59
C ASN A 72 -1.62 1.89 -12.31
N TYR A 73 -2.68 1.97 -11.50
CA TYR A 73 -2.63 2.58 -10.19
C TYR A 73 -3.33 1.76 -9.10
N LEU A 74 -2.80 1.88 -7.90
CA LEU A 74 -3.40 1.46 -6.64
C LEU A 74 -4.14 2.66 -6.05
N ARG A 75 -5.46 2.52 -5.87
CA ARG A 75 -6.27 3.45 -5.08
C ARG A 75 -6.22 3.08 -3.60
N ASP A 76 -5.27 3.66 -2.87
CA ASP A 76 -4.99 3.30 -1.49
C ASP A 76 -5.85 4.11 -0.48
N GLY A 77 -7.17 3.88 -0.53
CA GLY A 77 -8.14 4.56 0.31
C GLY A 77 -8.37 3.91 1.69
N LYS A 78 -7.90 2.67 1.88
CA LYS A 78 -8.04 1.88 3.11
C LYS A 78 -9.46 1.92 3.70
N LEU A 79 -10.48 1.74 2.84
CA LEU A 79 -11.88 1.94 3.21
C LEU A 79 -12.22 1.15 4.48
N HIS A 80 -12.72 1.86 5.49
CA HIS A 80 -13.02 1.30 6.81
C HIS A 80 -14.20 2.04 7.43
N ASP A 81 -15.38 1.40 7.36
CA ASP A 81 -16.65 1.92 7.85
C ASP A 81 -17.61 0.72 8.02
N ILE A 82 -18.90 0.96 8.31
CA ILE A 82 -19.92 -0.09 8.28
C ILE A 82 -20.06 -0.69 6.88
N GLN A 83 -20.49 -1.94 6.82
CA GLN A 83 -20.50 -2.77 5.62
C GLN A 83 -21.12 -2.08 4.40
N ASN A 84 -22.32 -1.50 4.52
CA ASN A 84 -23.00 -0.84 3.40
C ASN A 84 -22.22 0.34 2.83
N THR A 85 -21.57 1.14 3.69
CA THR A 85 -20.76 2.30 3.27
C THR A 85 -19.53 1.84 2.51
N VAL A 86 -18.80 0.85 3.05
CA VAL A 86 -17.60 0.30 2.40
C VAL A 86 -17.98 -0.29 1.04
N VAL A 87 -19.06 -1.07 0.96
CA VAL A 87 -19.51 -1.67 -0.30
C VAL A 87 -19.93 -0.61 -1.32
N GLY A 88 -20.60 0.46 -0.89
CA GLY A 88 -20.89 1.61 -1.75
C GLY A 88 -19.62 2.24 -2.33
N ALA A 89 -18.62 2.47 -1.48
CA ALA A 89 -17.32 3.02 -1.88
C ALA A 89 -16.51 2.05 -2.78
N VAL A 90 -16.63 0.73 -2.57
CA VAL A 90 -16.01 -0.30 -3.42
C VAL A 90 -16.61 -0.28 -4.83
N ARG A 91 -17.94 -0.17 -4.96
CA ARG A 91 -18.59 -0.04 -6.29
C ARG A 91 -18.12 1.22 -7.01
N ALA A 92 -18.10 2.35 -6.31
CA ALA A 92 -17.62 3.62 -6.88
C ALA A 92 -16.15 3.53 -7.30
N THR A 93 -15.30 2.93 -6.46
CA THR A 93 -13.87 2.72 -6.75
C THR A 93 -13.66 1.81 -7.96
N SER A 94 -14.42 0.73 -8.06
CA SER A 94 -14.27 -0.24 -9.16
C SER A 94 -14.64 0.36 -10.51
N ASN A 95 -15.59 1.32 -10.55
CA ASN A 95 -15.92 2.07 -11.76
C ASN A 95 -14.77 2.98 -12.26
N LEU A 96 -13.84 3.37 -11.38
CA LEU A 96 -12.62 4.10 -11.79
C LEU A 96 -11.56 3.18 -12.41
N GLY A 97 -11.76 1.86 -12.34
CA GLY A 97 -10.91 0.84 -12.96
C GLY A 97 -9.45 0.74 -12.49
N PRO A 98 -9.09 1.01 -11.21
CA PRO A 98 -7.71 0.87 -10.77
C PRO A 98 -7.22 -0.59 -10.89
N LYS A 99 -5.90 -0.79 -10.98
CA LYS A 99 -5.29 -2.12 -10.89
C LYS A 99 -5.57 -2.74 -9.53
N PHE A 100 -5.43 -1.93 -8.47
CA PHE A 100 -5.65 -2.34 -7.09
C PHE A 100 -6.47 -1.29 -6.31
N PHE A 101 -7.20 -1.72 -5.29
CA PHE A 101 -7.71 -0.80 -4.26
C PHE A 101 -7.70 -1.47 -2.88
N THR A 102 -7.76 -0.66 -1.82
CA THR A 102 -7.64 -1.14 -0.44
C THR A 102 -8.90 -0.95 0.40
N ILE A 103 -9.20 -1.97 1.22
CA ILE A 103 -10.10 -1.89 2.39
C ILE A 103 -9.35 -2.36 3.64
N HIS A 104 -9.81 -2.01 4.83
CA HIS A 104 -9.17 -2.44 6.08
C HIS A 104 -9.79 -3.75 6.62
N ALA A 105 -8.96 -4.69 7.09
CA ALA A 105 -9.41 -5.97 7.68
C ALA A 105 -10.35 -5.75 8.88
N LEU A 106 -10.09 -4.69 9.65
CA LEU A 106 -10.93 -4.27 10.78
C LEU A 106 -12.34 -3.78 10.39
N SER A 107 -12.69 -3.74 9.10
CA SER A 107 -14.07 -3.55 8.66
C SER A 107 -14.93 -4.82 8.83
N GLY A 108 -14.31 -5.94 9.20
CA GLY A 108 -14.98 -7.21 9.50
C GLY A 108 -15.09 -8.15 8.30
N ILE A 109 -15.22 -9.44 8.60
CA ILE A 109 -15.22 -10.53 7.60
C ILE A 109 -16.36 -10.38 6.58
N ASP A 110 -17.56 -10.03 7.03
CA ASP A 110 -18.74 -9.85 6.19
C ASP A 110 -18.58 -8.68 5.21
N THR A 111 -17.88 -7.62 5.64
CA THR A 111 -17.55 -6.49 4.77
C THR A 111 -16.59 -6.90 3.67
N VAL A 112 -15.54 -7.68 3.99
CA VAL A 112 -14.60 -8.18 2.97
C VAL A 112 -15.30 -9.13 1.99
N LEU A 113 -16.09 -10.09 2.50
CA LEU A 113 -16.88 -11.01 1.67
C LEU A 113 -17.78 -10.27 0.69
N GLN A 114 -18.48 -9.24 1.17
CA GLN A 114 -19.37 -8.47 0.32
C GLN A 114 -18.59 -7.57 -0.66
N ALA A 115 -17.50 -6.93 -0.23
CA ALA A 115 -16.65 -6.12 -1.10
C ALA A 115 -16.09 -6.91 -2.29
N VAL A 116 -15.70 -8.17 -2.08
CA VAL A 116 -15.21 -9.05 -3.16
C VAL A 116 -16.25 -9.19 -4.28
N SER A 117 -17.54 -9.23 -3.95
CA SER A 117 -18.62 -9.35 -4.93
C SER A 117 -18.79 -8.09 -5.81
N TYR A 118 -18.20 -6.95 -5.43
CA TYR A 118 -18.34 -5.67 -6.12
C TYR A 118 -17.02 -5.09 -6.65
N LYS A 119 -15.91 -5.83 -6.55
CA LYS A 119 -14.57 -5.36 -6.96
C LYS A 119 -14.38 -5.23 -8.48
N GLY A 120 -15.27 -5.81 -9.27
CA GLY A 120 -15.16 -5.88 -10.73
C GLY A 120 -13.84 -6.52 -11.17
N ASP A 121 -13.20 -5.92 -12.18
CA ASP A 121 -11.90 -6.36 -12.71
C ASP A 121 -10.71 -5.90 -11.84
N SER A 122 -10.94 -4.99 -10.89
CA SER A 122 -9.89 -4.52 -10.00
C SER A 122 -9.53 -5.59 -8.97
N LYS A 123 -8.28 -5.56 -8.52
CA LYS A 123 -7.80 -6.44 -7.45
C LYS A 123 -8.05 -5.80 -6.08
N LEU A 124 -8.73 -6.52 -5.21
CA LEU A 124 -9.01 -6.06 -3.85
C LEU A 124 -7.87 -6.50 -2.92
N LEU A 125 -7.22 -5.52 -2.30
CA LEU A 125 -6.20 -5.73 -1.28
C LEU A 125 -6.76 -5.39 0.11
N VAL A 126 -6.55 -6.27 1.07
CA VAL A 126 -6.97 -6.03 2.46
C VAL A 126 -5.78 -5.57 3.30
N VAL A 127 -5.88 -4.37 3.87
CA VAL A 127 -4.89 -3.86 4.82
C VAL A 127 -5.03 -4.61 6.14
N THR A 128 -3.93 -5.18 6.62
CA THR A 128 -3.87 -5.93 7.88
C THR A 128 -3.59 -4.99 9.06
N VAL A 129 -2.36 -4.98 9.58
CA VAL A 129 -1.88 -4.01 10.56
C VAL A 129 -1.02 -2.98 9.83
N LEU A 130 -1.28 -1.69 10.05
CA LEU A 130 -0.48 -0.62 9.45
C LEU A 130 0.98 -0.72 9.89
N THR A 131 1.92 -0.54 8.96
CA THR A 131 3.38 -0.65 9.21
C THR A 131 3.91 0.32 10.28
N SER A 132 3.14 1.34 10.64
CA SER A 132 3.43 2.29 11.71
C SER A 132 3.00 1.85 13.11
N LEU A 133 2.14 0.84 13.23
CA LEU A 133 1.60 0.37 14.52
C LEU A 133 2.46 -0.73 15.13
N GLU A 134 2.67 -0.64 16.44
CA GLU A 134 3.35 -1.64 17.26
C GLU A 134 2.35 -2.28 18.25
N PHE A 135 2.79 -3.27 19.02
CA PHE A 135 1.93 -3.96 19.98
C PHE A 135 1.27 -2.99 20.98
N GLY A 136 2.00 -1.99 21.47
CA GLY A 136 1.47 -0.98 22.40
C GLY A 136 0.28 -0.21 21.81
N ASP A 137 0.30 0.08 20.51
CA ASP A 137 -0.83 0.74 19.83
C ASP A 137 -2.05 -0.20 19.77
N LEU A 138 -1.82 -1.46 19.38
CA LEU A 138 -2.89 -2.48 19.35
C LEU A 138 -3.48 -2.72 20.73
N TRP A 139 -2.65 -2.70 21.78
CA TRP A 139 -3.10 -2.78 23.16
C TRP A 139 -4.03 -1.62 23.52
N ASN A 140 -3.64 -0.39 23.19
CA ASN A 140 -4.45 0.81 23.43
C ASN A 140 -5.75 0.81 22.62
N MET A 141 -5.76 0.20 21.44
CA MET A 141 -6.96 -0.02 20.63
C MET A 141 -7.87 -1.14 21.15
N GLY A 142 -7.45 -1.87 22.19
CA GLY A 142 -8.18 -3.03 22.73
C GLY A 142 -8.01 -4.32 21.93
N LEU A 143 -7.11 -4.32 20.95
CA LEU A 143 -6.78 -5.48 20.10
C LEU A 143 -5.66 -6.34 20.68
N GLY A 144 -4.90 -5.85 21.67
CA GLY A 144 -3.76 -6.56 22.28
C GLY A 144 -4.10 -7.53 23.40
N ARG A 145 -5.38 -7.78 23.70
CA ARG A 145 -5.77 -8.67 24.82
C ARG A 145 -5.89 -10.12 24.37
N CYS A 146 -5.18 -11.00 25.05
CA CYS A 146 -5.41 -12.44 24.95
C CYS A 146 -6.73 -12.77 25.67
N PHE A 147 -7.77 -13.17 24.93
CA PHE A 147 -9.07 -13.58 25.48
C PHE A 147 -9.01 -14.94 26.22
N ASN A 148 -7.85 -15.57 26.28
CA ASN A 148 -7.65 -16.80 27.05
C ASN A 148 -7.37 -16.45 28.53
N PRO A 149 -8.25 -16.81 29.48
CA PRO A 149 -8.06 -16.52 30.91
C PRO A 149 -6.81 -17.17 31.56
N GLY A 150 -6.03 -17.96 30.81
CA GLY A 150 -4.73 -18.49 31.21
C GLY A 150 -3.50 -17.79 30.61
N CYS A 151 -3.66 -16.76 29.79
CA CYS A 151 -2.55 -16.02 29.19
C CYS A 151 -1.80 -15.21 30.26
N LYS A 152 -0.68 -15.77 30.75
CA LYS A 152 0.13 -15.19 31.83
C LYS A 152 1.32 -14.33 31.36
N LYS A 153 1.43 -13.98 30.08
CA LYS A 153 2.62 -13.27 29.58
C LYS A 153 2.27 -12.11 28.65
N TYR A 154 2.39 -10.90 29.19
CA TYR A 154 2.47 -9.62 28.48
C TYR A 154 3.83 -8.96 28.80
N GLU A 155 4.93 -9.71 28.75
CA GLU A 155 6.15 -9.28 29.46
C GLU A 155 7.45 -9.36 28.64
N THR A 156 7.41 -9.76 27.36
CA THR A 156 8.63 -9.83 26.52
C THR A 156 8.36 -9.26 25.13
N ARG A 157 9.31 -8.49 24.60
CA ARG A 157 9.29 -7.94 23.24
C ARG A 157 9.08 -9.01 22.16
N GLU A 158 9.69 -10.18 22.31
CA GLU A 158 9.51 -11.30 21.37
C GLU A 158 8.05 -11.76 21.29
N TRP A 159 7.35 -11.81 22.43
CA TRP A 159 5.93 -12.17 22.47
C TRP A 159 5.06 -11.10 21.81
N GLU A 160 5.37 -9.82 22.03
CA GLU A 160 4.66 -8.69 21.42
C GLU A 160 4.79 -8.70 19.88
N GLU A 161 6.01 -8.88 19.38
CA GLU A 161 6.29 -9.00 17.95
C GLU A 161 5.58 -10.23 17.36
N LYS A 162 5.63 -11.38 18.05
CA LYS A 162 4.89 -12.58 17.63
C LYS A 162 3.38 -12.34 17.59
N PHE A 163 2.82 -11.63 18.58
CA PHE A 163 1.39 -11.34 18.63
C PHE A 163 0.93 -10.53 17.42
N VAL A 164 1.65 -9.44 17.11
CA VAL A 164 1.35 -8.59 15.94
C VAL A 164 1.40 -9.43 14.67
N ALA A 165 2.43 -10.24 14.55
CA ALA A 165 2.67 -11.03 13.35
C ALA A 165 1.63 -12.16 13.19
N ASP A 166 1.22 -12.84 14.28
CA ASP A 166 0.11 -13.80 14.29
C ASP A 166 -1.22 -13.14 13.91
N LEU A 167 -1.48 -11.91 14.40
CA LEU A 167 -2.69 -11.16 14.05
C LEU A 167 -2.72 -10.83 12.54
N VAL A 168 -1.60 -10.38 11.97
CA VAL A 168 -1.46 -10.13 10.53
C VAL A 168 -1.69 -11.41 9.73
N ALA A 169 -1.07 -12.51 10.12
CA ALA A 169 -1.23 -13.79 9.44
C ALA A 169 -2.69 -14.29 9.50
N HIS A 170 -3.35 -14.14 10.65
CA HIS A 170 -4.76 -14.45 10.80
C HIS A 170 -5.61 -13.59 9.86
N MET A 171 -5.41 -12.26 9.87
CA MET A 171 -6.10 -11.32 8.99
C MET A 171 -5.93 -11.66 7.51
N ALA A 172 -4.70 -11.98 7.09
CA ALA A 172 -4.43 -12.31 5.71
C ALA A 172 -5.12 -13.59 5.24
N ARG A 173 -5.06 -14.66 6.05
CA ARG A 173 -5.65 -15.95 5.71
C ARG A 173 -7.16 -15.89 5.58
N TRP A 174 -7.86 -15.25 6.52
CA TRP A 174 -9.31 -15.13 6.39
C TRP A 174 -9.70 -14.17 5.27
N SER A 175 -8.96 -13.06 5.06
CA SER A 175 -9.23 -12.14 3.95
C SER A 175 -9.16 -12.83 2.59
N TYR A 176 -8.16 -13.69 2.40
CA TYR A 176 -8.05 -14.51 1.19
C TYR A 176 -9.13 -15.58 1.09
N SER A 177 -9.52 -16.20 2.22
CA SER A 177 -10.63 -17.15 2.25
C SER A 177 -11.96 -16.49 1.86
N CYS A 178 -12.11 -15.18 2.05
CA CYS A 178 -13.24 -14.40 1.56
C CYS A 178 -13.19 -14.08 0.05
N GLY A 179 -12.09 -14.40 -0.63
CA GLY A 179 -11.88 -14.13 -2.05
C GLY A 179 -11.16 -12.81 -2.36
N ALA A 180 -10.57 -12.14 -1.37
CA ALA A 180 -9.69 -11.00 -1.65
C ALA A 180 -8.45 -11.45 -2.44
N ASP A 181 -7.96 -10.59 -3.35
CA ASP A 181 -6.82 -10.92 -4.21
C ASP A 181 -5.48 -10.92 -3.45
N GLY A 182 -5.41 -10.23 -2.32
CA GLY A 182 -4.21 -10.13 -1.51
C GLY A 182 -4.34 -9.24 -0.30
N VAL A 183 -3.20 -8.94 0.32
CA VAL A 183 -3.07 -8.10 1.50
C VAL A 183 -2.02 -7.02 1.36
N VAL A 184 -2.17 -6.00 2.19
CA VAL A 184 -1.12 -5.05 2.53
C VAL A 184 -0.58 -5.39 3.92
N CYS A 185 0.72 -5.64 4.04
CA CYS A 185 1.41 -5.98 5.30
C CYS A 185 2.84 -5.43 5.35
N SER A 186 3.43 -5.39 6.54
CA SER A 186 4.84 -5.02 6.73
C SER A 186 5.78 -6.03 6.10
N PRO A 187 6.98 -5.62 5.68
CA PRO A 187 8.00 -6.57 5.25
C PRO A 187 8.42 -7.55 6.35
N GLN A 188 8.26 -7.18 7.62
CA GLN A 188 8.61 -8.02 8.77
C GLN A 188 7.68 -9.24 8.93
N GLU A 189 6.42 -9.14 8.48
CA GLU A 189 5.44 -10.23 8.61
C GLU A 189 5.46 -11.21 7.44
N LEU A 190 6.21 -10.91 6.37
CA LEU A 190 6.30 -11.75 5.17
C LEU A 190 6.65 -13.23 5.48
N PRO A 191 7.60 -13.55 6.38
CA PRO A 191 7.91 -14.94 6.72
C PRO A 191 6.73 -15.72 7.32
N LEU A 192 5.80 -15.06 8.02
CA LEU A 192 4.61 -15.73 8.58
C LEU A 192 3.50 -15.98 7.56
N LEU A 193 3.63 -15.37 6.38
CA LEU A 193 2.76 -15.58 5.24
C LEU A 193 3.33 -16.64 4.28
N GLU A 194 4.27 -17.48 4.73
CA GLU A 194 4.68 -18.67 3.97
C GLU A 194 3.45 -19.55 3.64
N GLY A 195 3.34 -19.98 2.39
CA GLY A 195 2.17 -20.71 1.87
C GLY A 195 0.92 -19.86 1.60
N TYR A 196 0.93 -18.56 1.92
CA TYR A 196 -0.14 -17.64 1.54
C TYR A 196 -0.18 -17.44 0.02
N SER A 197 -1.30 -17.82 -0.60
CA SER A 197 -1.48 -17.82 -2.06
C SER A 197 -1.94 -16.49 -2.65
N GLY A 198 -2.35 -15.53 -1.81
CA GLY A 198 -2.73 -14.19 -2.26
C GLY A 198 -1.52 -13.28 -2.48
N LEU A 199 -1.78 -12.14 -3.13
CA LEU A 199 -0.77 -11.10 -3.34
C LEU A 199 -0.34 -10.46 -2.02
N LYS A 200 0.95 -10.15 -1.90
CA LYS A 200 1.53 -9.41 -0.77
C LYS A 200 2.08 -8.09 -1.29
N VAL A 201 1.38 -7.00 -0.98
CA VAL A 201 1.81 -5.64 -1.29
C VAL A 201 2.42 -5.02 -0.05
N THR A 202 3.69 -4.66 -0.13
CA THR A 202 4.50 -4.34 1.03
C THR A 202 4.98 -2.89 0.97
N PRO A 203 4.38 -1.97 1.77
CA PRO A 203 4.95 -0.65 2.02
C PRO A 203 6.11 -0.74 3.02
N GLY A 204 6.75 0.39 3.32
CA GLY A 204 7.87 0.42 4.27
C GLY A 204 9.19 -0.11 3.72
N ILE A 205 9.32 -0.10 2.39
CA ILE A 205 10.54 -0.50 1.72
C ILE A 205 11.53 0.67 1.69
N ARG A 206 12.79 0.37 2.02
CA ARG A 206 13.90 1.34 2.06
C ARG A 206 15.15 0.73 1.45
N PRO A 207 15.59 1.21 0.27
CA PRO A 207 16.87 0.83 -0.31
C PRO A 207 18.04 1.09 0.65
N GLU A 208 19.15 0.40 0.46
CA GLU A 208 20.34 0.52 1.32
C GLU A 208 20.82 1.97 1.46
N TRP A 209 20.73 2.75 0.39
CA TRP A 209 21.13 4.16 0.36
C TRP A 209 20.11 5.14 0.98
N ALA A 210 18.97 4.66 1.51
CA ALA A 210 17.87 5.49 2.03
C ALA A 210 17.35 5.05 3.43
N GLN A 211 18.20 4.48 4.28
CA GLN A 211 17.77 3.91 5.57
C GLN A 211 17.52 4.94 6.69
N GLU A 212 17.88 6.22 6.55
CA GLU A 212 17.90 7.21 7.65
C GLU A 212 16.55 7.87 8.02
N ASP A 213 15.40 7.29 7.63
CA ASP A 213 14.08 7.92 7.78
C ASP A 213 13.18 7.33 8.89
N GLU A 214 12.21 8.14 9.38
CA GLU A 214 11.25 7.92 10.50
C GLU A 214 10.43 6.61 10.56
N GLN A 215 10.57 5.66 9.63
CA GLN A 215 9.79 4.43 9.64
C GLN A 215 10.45 3.34 10.48
N LYS A 216 9.73 2.87 11.51
CA LYS A 216 10.21 1.90 12.49
C LYS A 216 10.37 0.46 11.98
N ARG A 217 9.66 0.08 10.89
CA ARG A 217 9.56 -1.30 10.40
C ARG A 217 9.90 -1.40 8.91
N ILE A 218 11.18 -1.23 8.57
CA ILE A 218 11.67 -1.16 7.19
C ILE A 218 12.43 -2.41 6.75
N MET A 219 12.57 -2.59 5.44
CA MET A 219 13.34 -3.65 4.78
C MET A 219 13.80 -3.19 3.40
N THR A 220 14.92 -3.71 2.90
CA THR A 220 15.36 -3.37 1.55
C THR A 220 14.48 -4.00 0.47
N PRO A 221 14.39 -3.42 -0.75
CA PRO A 221 13.73 -4.04 -1.88
C PRO A 221 14.12 -5.51 -2.09
N ARG A 222 15.43 -5.80 -2.09
CA ARG A 222 15.96 -7.15 -2.25
C ARG A 222 15.44 -8.12 -1.19
N GLU A 223 15.59 -7.75 0.07
CA GLU A 223 15.17 -8.58 1.19
C GLU A 223 13.66 -8.84 1.19
N ALA A 224 12.85 -7.84 0.84
CA ALA A 224 11.40 -7.99 0.80
C ALA A 224 10.96 -8.97 -0.31
N ILE A 225 11.58 -8.93 -1.48
CA ILE A 225 11.32 -9.89 -2.56
C ILE A 225 11.75 -11.30 -2.15
N LEU A 226 12.93 -11.45 -1.54
CA LEU A 226 13.41 -12.74 -1.03
C LEU A 226 12.47 -13.35 0.01
N ARG A 227 11.84 -12.52 0.84
CA ARG A 227 10.85 -12.95 1.83
C ARG A 227 9.44 -13.13 1.24
N GLY A 228 9.28 -12.94 -0.07
CA GLY A 228 8.08 -13.30 -0.80
C GLY A 228 7.13 -12.15 -1.10
N ALA A 229 7.53 -10.88 -0.96
CA ALA A 229 6.70 -9.76 -1.42
C ALA A 229 6.42 -9.87 -2.93
N ASP A 230 5.16 -9.60 -3.32
CA ASP A 230 4.78 -9.57 -4.73
C ASP A 230 5.00 -8.18 -5.33
N TYR A 231 4.62 -7.14 -4.57
CA TYR A 231 4.79 -5.73 -4.94
C TYR A 231 5.38 -4.91 -3.78
N LEU A 232 6.19 -3.92 -4.13
CA LEU A 232 6.86 -3.02 -3.21
C LEU A 232 6.28 -1.61 -3.35
N ALA A 233 5.66 -1.08 -2.31
CA ALA A 233 5.16 0.30 -2.29
C ALA A 233 6.24 1.24 -1.71
N ILE A 234 6.82 2.07 -2.58
CA ILE A 234 7.99 2.90 -2.27
C ILE A 234 7.63 4.37 -2.52
N GLY A 235 7.83 5.22 -1.51
CA GLY A 235 7.53 6.65 -1.57
C GLY A 235 8.78 7.51 -1.65
N ARG A 236 9.10 8.20 -0.54
CA ARG A 236 10.20 9.18 -0.44
C ARG A 236 11.54 8.75 -1.08
N PRO A 237 12.02 7.49 -0.95
CA PRO A 237 13.24 7.08 -1.63
C PRO A 237 13.21 7.33 -3.15
N ILE A 238 12.05 7.20 -3.80
CA ILE A 238 11.89 7.46 -5.23
C ILE A 238 11.53 8.92 -5.50
N THR A 239 10.55 9.48 -4.76
CA THR A 239 10.01 10.81 -5.11
C THR A 239 10.96 11.95 -4.73
N ASN A 240 11.73 11.77 -3.66
CA ASN A 240 12.70 12.76 -3.18
C ASN A 240 14.02 12.07 -2.78
N PRO A 241 14.77 11.52 -3.75
CA PRO A 241 15.99 10.80 -3.46
C PRO A 241 17.08 11.76 -2.95
N PRO A 242 18.06 11.26 -2.15
CA PRO A 242 19.21 12.04 -1.75
C PRO A 242 19.96 12.63 -2.94
N PRO A 243 20.61 13.81 -2.81
CA PRO A 243 21.30 14.46 -3.93
C PRO A 243 22.36 13.61 -4.63
N HIS A 244 23.00 12.68 -3.92
CA HIS A 244 24.02 11.79 -4.49
C HIS A 244 23.45 10.67 -5.38
N ILE A 245 22.15 10.38 -5.28
CA ILE A 245 21.44 9.43 -6.13
C ILE A 245 21.01 10.08 -7.44
N GLY A 246 20.69 11.39 -7.41
CA GLY A 246 20.30 12.14 -8.59
C GLY A 246 18.78 12.28 -8.71
N THR A 247 18.21 11.76 -9.79
CA THR A 247 16.79 11.94 -10.13
C THR A 247 15.91 10.80 -9.61
N PRO A 248 14.56 10.98 -9.59
CA PRO A 248 13.64 9.86 -9.34
C PRO A 248 13.82 8.66 -10.27
N VAL A 249 14.27 8.89 -11.52
CA VAL A 249 14.54 7.80 -12.47
C VAL A 249 15.80 7.02 -12.05
N ASP A 250 16.86 7.73 -11.65
CA ASP A 250 18.09 7.10 -11.16
C ASP A 250 17.81 6.27 -9.89
N ALA A 251 16.98 6.79 -8.99
CA ALA A 251 16.53 6.08 -7.80
C ALA A 251 15.77 4.78 -8.14
N VAL A 252 14.84 4.82 -9.11
CA VAL A 252 14.14 3.61 -9.56
C VAL A 252 15.10 2.60 -10.20
N GLN A 253 16.07 3.07 -10.98
CA GLN A 253 17.02 2.18 -11.64
C GLN A 253 17.89 1.43 -10.63
N LEU A 254 18.38 2.10 -9.59
CA LEU A 254 19.12 1.45 -8.50
C LEU A 254 18.26 0.45 -7.72
N ILE A 255 16.96 0.74 -7.52
CA ILE A 255 16.03 -0.21 -6.87
C ILE A 255 15.81 -1.45 -7.74
N ILE A 256 15.69 -1.27 -9.06
CA ILE A 256 15.58 -2.38 -10.01
C ILE A 256 16.82 -3.27 -9.92
N GLU A 257 18.01 -2.67 -9.94
CA GLU A 257 19.28 -3.40 -9.81
C GLU A 257 19.33 -4.20 -8.49
N GLU A 258 18.94 -3.59 -7.37
CA GLU A 258 18.86 -4.26 -6.07
C GLU A 258 17.91 -5.48 -6.09
N ILE A 259 16.75 -5.36 -6.78
CA ILE A 259 15.79 -6.46 -6.94
C ILE A 259 16.35 -7.56 -7.87
N GLU A 260 17.04 -7.18 -8.94
CA GLU A 260 17.56 -8.12 -9.95
C GLU A 260 18.73 -8.96 -9.44
N GLU A 261 19.54 -8.44 -8.50
CA GLU A 261 20.56 -9.21 -7.78
C GLU A 261 20.00 -10.44 -7.04
N VAL A 262 18.70 -10.50 -6.79
CA VAL A 262 18.03 -11.71 -6.26
C VAL A 262 17.90 -12.81 -7.31
N SER A 263 17.71 -12.44 -8.58
CA SER A 263 17.41 -13.40 -9.66
C SER A 263 18.66 -14.11 -10.21
N SER A 264 19.85 -13.71 -9.77
CA SER A 264 21.14 -14.28 -10.15
C SER A 264 21.68 -15.33 -9.15
N LEU A 265 20.92 -15.63 -8.08
CA LEU A 265 21.19 -16.65 -7.06
C LEU A 265 20.25 -17.86 -7.23
#